data_AF-A0A1H2H5V2-F1
#
_entry.id   AF-A0A1H2H5V2-F1
#
_cell.length_a   1.000
_cell.length_b   1.000
_cell.length_c   1.000
_cell.angle_alpha   90.00
_cell.angle_beta   90.00
_cell.angle_gamma   90.00
#
_symmetry.space_group_name_H-M   'P 1'
#
loop_
_entity.id
_entity.type
_entity.pdbx_description
1 polymer ?
#
loop_
_entity_poly.entity_id
_entity_poly.type
_entity_poly.pdbx_seq_one_letter_code
_entity_poly.pdbx_strand_id
1 'polypeptide(L)'
;MHVTNVVPQMQPFNGGIWLDLEDYALQNARRDDMKISVFTGPFLTDADPTMFGVRIPVEFWKVIAFIHDETGQLCATGYTMSQRDFLHAEEFVFGAHKTAQRSIRSIEQRTGLSLGPLPR
;
A
#
# COMPACT_ATOMS: atom_id res chain seq x y z
N MET A 1 -12.56 19.56 3.40
CA MET A 1 -11.98 18.22 3.69
C MET A 1 -12.55 17.25 2.69
N HIS A 2 -11.73 16.55 1.90
CA HIS A 2 -12.19 15.56 0.94
C HIS A 2 -12.05 14.17 1.56
N VAL A 3 -13.16 13.57 1.96
CA VAL A 3 -13.17 12.23 2.59
C VAL A 3 -13.14 11.09 1.56
N THR A 4 -13.15 11.40 0.26
CA THR A 4 -13.07 10.42 -0.83
C THR A 4 -11.67 9.83 -1.00
N ASN A 5 -10.64 10.48 -0.44
CA ASN A 5 -9.24 10.04 -0.49
C ASN A 5 -8.69 9.71 0.91
N VAL A 6 -9.55 9.26 1.83
CA VAL A 6 -9.14 8.86 3.17
C VAL A 6 -9.83 7.57 3.57
N VAL A 7 -9.20 6.84 4.47
CA VAL A 7 -9.70 5.60 5.06
C VAL A 7 -9.17 5.51 6.50
N PRO A 8 -9.89 4.87 7.44
CA PRO A 8 -9.39 4.73 8.79
C PRO A 8 -8.07 3.94 8.83
N GLN A 9 -7.01 4.62 9.27
CA GLN A 9 -5.69 4.05 9.46
C GLN A 9 -5.19 4.44 10.85
N MET A 10 -4.77 3.44 11.64
CA MET A 10 -4.21 3.68 12.96
C MET A 10 -2.92 4.49 12.85
N GLN A 11 -2.69 5.45 13.75
CA GLN A 11 -1.55 6.37 13.65
C GLN A 11 -0.19 5.64 13.54
N PRO A 12 0.10 4.57 14.31
CA PRO A 12 1.38 3.88 14.20
C PRO A 12 1.59 3.20 12.84
N PHE A 13 0.51 2.82 12.18
CA PHE A 13 0.54 2.29 10.80
C PHE A 13 0.81 3.40 9.79
N ASN A 14 -0.01 4.46 9.81
CA ASN A 14 0.04 5.54 8.81
C ASN A 14 1.32 6.38 8.92
N GLY A 15 1.73 6.73 10.14
CA GLY A 15 2.92 7.55 10.40
C GLY A 15 4.21 6.76 10.57
N GLY A 16 4.15 5.44 10.46
CA GLY A 16 5.31 4.54 10.51
C GLY A 16 5.52 3.88 9.15
N ILE A 17 5.29 2.57 9.09
CA ILE A 17 5.63 1.74 7.92
C ILE A 17 5.04 2.17 6.60
N TRP A 18 3.84 2.78 6.61
CA TRP A 18 3.19 3.24 5.39
C TRP A 18 3.91 4.47 4.81
N LEU A 19 4.31 5.40 5.67
CA LEU A 19 5.09 6.57 5.34
C LEU A 19 6.51 6.18 4.87
N ASP A 20 7.16 5.24 5.54
CA ASP A 20 8.51 4.78 5.17
C ASP A 20 8.57 4.24 3.72
N LEU A 21 7.54 3.52 3.28
CA LEU A 21 7.44 3.06 1.89
C LEU A 21 7.24 4.22 0.91
N GLU A 22 6.43 5.21 1.27
CA GLU A 22 6.23 6.42 0.45
C GLU A 22 7.54 7.19 0.30
N ASP A 23 8.26 7.37 1.40
CA ASP A 23 9.54 8.06 1.42
C ASP A 23 10.59 7.32 0.60
N TYR A 24 10.72 6.00 0.72
CA TYR A 24 11.63 5.21 -0.11
C TYR A 24 11.33 5.39 -1.61
N ALA A 25 10.07 5.29 -2.01
CA ALA A 25 9.67 5.44 -3.41
C ALA A 25 9.93 6.86 -3.93
N LEU A 26 9.57 7.88 -3.15
CA LEU A 26 9.73 9.29 -3.50
C LEU A 26 11.20 9.70 -3.55
N GLN A 27 12.03 9.21 -2.63
CA GLN A 27 13.46 9.54 -2.59
C GLN A 27 14.19 8.95 -3.80
N ASN A 28 13.91 7.70 -4.18
CA ASN A 28 14.48 7.11 -5.39
C ASN A 28 13.98 7.85 -6.65
N ALA A 29 12.67 8.11 -6.75
CA ALA A 29 12.13 8.82 -7.89
C ALA A 29 12.72 10.23 -8.07
N ARG A 30 12.94 10.96 -6.97
CA ARG A 30 13.55 12.30 -7.01
C ARG A 30 15.04 12.28 -7.36
N ARG A 31 15.79 11.28 -6.86
CA ARG A 31 17.22 11.17 -7.13
C ARG A 31 17.50 11.02 -8.61
N ASP A 32 16.65 10.24 -9.29
CA ASP A 32 16.87 9.81 -10.67
C ASP A 32 15.95 10.54 -11.68
N ASP A 33 15.27 11.62 -11.23
CA ASP A 33 14.25 12.38 -12.00
C ASP A 33 13.21 11.48 -12.69
N MET A 34 12.87 10.36 -12.03
CA MET A 34 12.00 9.33 -12.58
C MET A 34 10.54 9.77 -12.49
N LYS A 35 9.85 9.68 -13.63
CA LYS A 35 8.39 9.79 -13.66
C LYS A 35 7.78 8.50 -13.12
N ILE A 36 7.07 8.61 -12.00
CA ILE A 36 6.35 7.49 -11.39
C ILE A 36 4.85 7.68 -11.47
N SER A 37 4.12 6.58 -11.51
CA SER A 37 2.67 6.51 -11.29
C SER A 37 2.40 5.59 -10.10
N VAL A 38 1.64 6.09 -9.12
CA VAL A 38 1.32 5.35 -7.90
C VAL A 38 -0.17 5.02 -7.89
N PHE A 39 -0.48 3.75 -7.67
CA PHE A 39 -1.83 3.23 -7.46
C PHE A 39 -1.88 2.62 -6.07
N THR A 40 -2.93 2.90 -5.31
CA THR A 40 -3.00 2.46 -3.91
C THR A 40 -4.44 2.35 -3.44
N GLY A 41 -4.66 1.50 -2.45
CA GLY A 41 -5.96 1.40 -1.79
C GLY A 41 -5.96 0.35 -0.69
N PRO A 42 -7.09 0.24 0.04
CA PRO A 42 -7.34 -0.92 0.89
C PRO A 42 -7.68 -2.16 0.05
N PHE A 43 -7.44 -3.34 0.62
CA PHE A 43 -8.24 -4.51 0.28
C PHE A 43 -9.54 -4.43 1.07
N LEU A 44 -10.68 -4.43 0.37
CA LEU A 44 -12.00 -4.43 1.00
C LEU A 44 -12.51 -5.87 1.04
N THR A 45 -12.77 -6.38 2.25
CA THR A 45 -13.22 -7.75 2.46
C THR A 45 -14.41 -7.81 3.40
N ASP A 46 -15.22 -8.86 3.31
CA ASP A 46 -16.31 -9.08 4.27
C ASP A 46 -15.83 -9.44 5.67
N ALA A 47 -14.54 -9.75 5.83
CA ALA A 47 -13.90 -10.01 7.11
C ALA A 47 -13.37 -8.74 7.82
N ASP A 48 -13.46 -7.57 7.17
CA ASP A 48 -13.05 -6.31 7.78
C ASP A 48 -13.91 -5.98 9.02
N PRO A 49 -13.30 -5.66 10.18
CA PRO A 49 -14.04 -5.39 11.39
C PRO A 49 -14.88 -4.12 11.24
N THR A 50 -16.05 -4.11 11.88
CA THR A 50 -16.88 -2.91 11.98
C THR A 50 -16.55 -2.17 13.27
N MET A 51 -16.18 -0.90 13.17
CA MET A 51 -16.00 0.00 14.31
C MET A 51 -16.80 1.27 14.08
N PHE A 52 -17.49 1.75 15.11
CA PHE A 52 -18.32 2.98 15.02
C PHE A 52 -19.32 2.98 13.84
N GLY A 53 -19.84 1.81 13.46
CA GLY A 53 -20.81 1.65 12.37
C GLY A 53 -20.22 1.62 10.96
N VAL A 54 -18.90 1.60 10.79
CA VAL A 54 -18.23 1.51 9.47
C VAL A 54 -17.26 0.34 9.42
N ARG A 55 -17.11 -0.29 8.24
CA ARG A 55 -16.08 -1.32 8.01
C ARG A 55 -14.71 -0.68 7.92
N ILE A 56 -13.75 -1.21 8.68
CA ILE A 56 -12.37 -0.71 8.78
C ILE A 56 -11.46 -1.66 8.01
N PRO A 57 -10.87 -1.24 6.87
CA PRO A 57 -10.01 -2.12 6.10
C PRO A 57 -8.77 -2.53 6.88
N VAL A 58 -8.45 -3.83 6.90
CA VAL A 58 -7.30 -4.33 7.67
C VAL A 58 -6.00 -4.29 6.86
N GLU A 59 -6.10 -4.50 5.54
CA GLU A 59 -4.94 -4.63 4.67
C GLU A 59 -4.97 -3.59 3.55
N PHE A 60 -3.78 -3.16 3.14
CA PHE A 60 -3.56 -2.14 2.13
C PHE A 60 -2.59 -2.62 1.07
N TRP A 61 -2.72 -2.07 -0.13
CA TRP A 61 -1.82 -2.33 -1.24
C TRP A 61 -1.35 -1.03 -1.87
N LYS A 62 -0.14 -1.08 -2.45
CA LYS A 62 0.44 -0.02 -3.24
C LYS A 62 1.19 -0.61 -4.42
N VAL A 63 1.02 -0.03 -5.60
CA VAL A 63 1.75 -0.36 -6.83
C VAL A 63 2.41 0.90 -7.34
N ILE A 64 3.69 0.80 -7.63
CA ILE A 64 4.52 1.90 -8.12
C ILE A 64 5.04 1.50 -9.49
N ALA A 65 4.62 2.22 -10.53
CA ALA A 65 5.04 2.00 -11.91
C ALA A 65 5.96 3.13 -12.37
N PHE A 66 7.01 2.79 -13.12
CA PHE A 66 8.03 3.72 -13.58
C PHE A 66 8.71 3.22 -14.85
N ILE A 67 9.41 4.12 -15.55
CA ILE A 67 10.30 3.75 -16.65
C ILE A 67 11.72 3.68 -16.08
N HIS A 68 12.39 2.54 -16.26
CA HIS A 68 13.79 2.41 -15.88
C HIS A 68 14.64 3.32 -16.77
N ASP A 69 15.46 4.15 -16.14
CA ASP A 69 16.32 5.15 -16.75
C ASP A 69 17.35 4.58 -17.75
N GLU A 70 18.04 3.50 -17.39
CA GLU A 70 19.05 2.87 -18.26
C GLU A 70 18.42 2.02 -19.38
N THR A 71 17.40 1.23 -19.07
CA THR A 71 16.85 0.25 -20.03
C THR A 71 15.66 0.76 -20.84
N GLY A 72 15.02 1.87 -20.41
CA GLY A 72 13.80 2.40 -21.00
C GLY A 72 12.56 1.51 -20.81
N GLN A 73 12.66 0.43 -20.02
CA GLN A 73 11.57 -0.53 -19.83
C GLN A 73 10.55 -0.04 -18.80
N LEU A 74 9.29 -0.38 -19.02
CA LEU A 74 8.24 -0.23 -18.02
C LEU A 74 8.48 -1.25 -16.89
N CYS A 75 8.65 -0.74 -15.67
CA CYS A 75 8.82 -1.52 -14.46
C CYS A 75 7.70 -1.20 -13.48
N ALA A 76 7.41 -2.16 -12.58
CA ALA A 76 6.50 -1.91 -11.48
C ALA A 76 6.79 -2.79 -10.27
N THR A 77 6.54 -2.26 -9.08
CA THR A 77 6.68 -2.99 -7.80
C THR A 77 5.37 -2.93 -7.03
N GLY A 78 4.98 -4.06 -6.43
CA GLY A 78 3.77 -4.20 -5.62
C GLY A 78 4.10 -4.44 -4.15
N TYR A 79 3.34 -3.82 -3.26
CA TYR A 79 3.49 -3.95 -1.81
C TYR A 79 2.14 -4.21 -1.16
N THR A 80 2.16 -5.01 -0.10
CA THR A 80 1.00 -5.20 0.79
C THR A 80 1.41 -4.98 2.24
N MET A 81 0.56 -4.32 3.02
CA MET A 81 0.77 -4.08 4.45
C MET A 81 -0.54 -4.31 5.22
N SER A 82 -0.42 -4.66 6.50
CA SER A 82 -1.56 -4.91 7.38
C SER A 82 -1.49 -3.99 8.59
N GLN A 83 -2.62 -3.36 8.94
CA GLN A 83 -2.76 -2.62 10.18
C GLN A 83 -3.35 -3.46 11.32
N ARG A 84 -3.57 -4.76 11.11
CA ARG A 84 -4.24 -5.67 12.06
C ARG A 84 -3.73 -5.53 13.49
N ASP A 85 -2.41 -5.52 13.66
CA ASP A 85 -1.75 -5.49 14.96
C ASP A 85 -2.03 -4.18 15.72
N PHE A 86 -2.40 -3.11 15.01
CA PHE A 86 -2.73 -1.81 15.60
C PHE A 86 -4.23 -1.62 15.88
N LEU A 87 -5.09 -2.54 15.42
CA LEU A 87 -6.54 -2.46 15.65
C LEU A 87 -6.95 -2.96 17.06
N HIS A 88 -6.06 -3.67 17.75
CA HIS A 88 -6.29 -4.14 19.11
C HIS A 88 -5.74 -3.11 20.11
N ALA A 89 -6.61 -2.58 20.98
CA ALA A 89 -6.26 -1.53 21.93
C ALA A 89 -5.31 -1.98 23.07
N GLU A 90 -5.06 -3.29 23.23
CA GLU A 90 -4.46 -3.84 24.45
C GLU A 90 -3.03 -4.40 24.31
N GLU A 91 -2.48 -4.56 23.11
CA GLU A 91 -1.07 -4.97 22.97
C GLU A 91 -0.35 -4.13 21.93
N PHE A 92 0.45 -3.19 22.42
CA PHE A 92 1.52 -2.57 21.64
C PHE A 92 2.59 -3.63 21.37
N VAL A 93 2.37 -4.48 20.38
CA VAL A 93 3.35 -5.47 19.94
C VAL A 93 4.39 -4.75 19.07
N PHE A 94 5.58 -4.52 19.64
CA PHE A 94 6.77 -4.21 18.84
C PHE A 94 7.10 -5.45 18.00
N GLY A 95 6.61 -5.50 16.77
CA GLY A 95 6.89 -6.55 15.81
C GLY A 95 7.41 -5.93 14.53
N ALA A 96 8.43 -6.54 13.91
CA ALA A 96 8.91 -6.14 12.58
C ALA A 96 7.75 -6.21 11.58
N HIS A 97 7.07 -5.09 11.36
CA HIS A 97 5.90 -5.05 10.50
C HIS A 97 6.35 -5.33 9.08
N LYS A 98 5.75 -6.37 8.48
CA LYS A 98 6.18 -6.89 7.20
C LYS A 98 5.57 -6.07 6.07
N THR A 99 6.24 -4.99 5.68
CA THR A 99 6.12 -4.53 4.30
C THR A 99 6.59 -5.66 3.41
N ALA A 100 5.63 -6.29 2.73
CA ALA A 100 5.94 -7.45 1.92
C ALA A 100 5.77 -7.07 0.46
N GLN A 101 6.87 -7.09 -0.28
CA GLN A 101 6.79 -7.03 -1.74
C GLN A 101 5.96 -8.23 -2.22
N ARG A 102 5.04 -7.96 -3.13
CA ARG A 102 4.11 -8.94 -3.72
C ARG A 102 4.06 -8.75 -5.22
N SER A 103 3.76 -9.83 -5.92
CA SER A 103 3.49 -9.74 -7.36
C SER A 103 2.27 -8.87 -7.61
N ILE A 104 2.29 -8.12 -8.70
CA ILE A 104 1.14 -7.31 -9.11
C ILE A 104 -0.06 -8.21 -9.37
N ARG A 105 0.18 -9.41 -9.92
CA ARG A 105 -0.85 -10.45 -10.08
C ARG A 105 -1.58 -10.78 -8.77
N SER A 106 -0.87 -10.89 -7.65
CA SER A 106 -1.50 -11.19 -6.36
C SER A 106 -2.40 -10.04 -5.89
N ILE A 107 -1.99 -8.79 -6.15
CA ILE A 107 -2.79 -7.60 -5.84
C ILE A 107 -4.03 -7.55 -6.73
N GLU A 108 -3.90 -7.77 -8.04
CA GLU A 108 -5.04 -7.86 -8.99
C GLU A 108 -6.05 -8.93 -8.53
N GLN A 109 -5.58 -10.12 -8.17
CA GLN A 109 -6.43 -11.23 -7.72
C GLN A 109 -7.21 -10.88 -6.44
N ARG A 110 -6.58 -10.19 -5.49
CA ARG A 110 -7.21 -9.85 -4.21
C ARG A 110 -8.12 -8.62 -4.29
N THR A 111 -7.82 -7.68 -5.17
CA THR A 111 -8.64 -6.46 -5.35
C THR A 111 -9.76 -6.63 -6.36
N GLY A 112 -9.65 -7.58 -7.29
CA GLY A 112 -10.52 -7.66 -8.47
C GLY A 112 -10.24 -6.57 -9.52
N LEU A 113 -9.19 -5.76 -9.33
CA LEU A 113 -8.79 -4.72 -10.27
C LEU A 113 -7.87 -5.27 -11.36
N SER A 114 -7.94 -4.66 -12.55
CA SER A 114 -6.94 -4.81 -13.61
C SER A 114 -6.01 -3.61 -13.57
N LEU A 115 -4.71 -3.86 -13.42
CA LEU A 115 -3.67 -2.84 -13.52
C LEU A 115 -3.05 -2.80 -14.92
N GLY A 116 -3.72 -3.42 -15.90
CA GLY A 116 -3.37 -3.34 -17.31
C GLY A 116 -2.07 -4.08 -17.64
N PRO A 117 -1.19 -3.50 -18.49
CA PRO A 117 0.00 -4.18 -18.99
C PRO A 117 1.21 -4.10 -18.05
N LEU A 118 1.02 -3.76 -16.77
CA LEU A 118 2.15 -3.71 -15.83
C LEU A 118 2.83 -5.09 -15.72
N PRO A 119 4.17 -5.14 -15.65
CA PRO A 119 4.91 -6.39 -15.43
C PRO A 119 4.43 -7.11 -14.16
N ARG A 120 4.13 -8.40 -14.24
CA ARG A 120 3.46 -9.17 -13.19
C ARG A 120 4.40 -10.00 -12.33
#